data_AF-A0A832MET5-F1
#
_entry.id   AF-A0A832MET5-F1
#
_cell.length_a   1.000
_cell.length_b   1.000
_cell.length_c   1.000
_cell.angle_alpha   90.00
_cell.angle_beta   90.00
_cell.angle_gamma   90.00
#
_symmetry.space_group_name_H-M   'P 1'
#
loop_
_entity.id
_entity.type
_entity.pdbx_description
1 polymer ?
#
loop_
_entity_poly.entity_id
_entity_poly.type
_entity_poly.pdbx_seq_one_letter_code
_entity_poly.pdbx_strand_id
1 'polypeptide(L)'
;MRNLEQIRAENALEPAKSLSRSAVNKLPAMILANGLLATAAFCEAEGGGESRKDMKKAMDATAKHLAKRGLIASNISNTQGLIEDLSRRSSAELQRAASEALAFISYLKRFAPK
;
A
#
# COMPACT_ATOMS: atom_id res chain seq x y z
N MET A 1 20.13 10.96 -10.80
CA MET A 1 18.85 11.27 -10.13
C MET A 1 17.83 10.23 -10.57
N ARG A 2 17.04 9.64 -9.66
CA ARG A 2 15.98 8.67 -10.00
C ARG A 2 14.63 9.39 -10.06
N ASN A 3 13.80 9.05 -11.05
CA ASN A 3 12.43 9.56 -11.13
C ASN A 3 11.45 8.71 -10.28
N LEU A 4 10.19 9.14 -10.16
CA LEU A 4 9.19 8.44 -9.34
C LEU A 4 8.91 7.01 -9.82
N GLU A 5 8.86 6.80 -11.13
CA GLU A 5 8.61 5.47 -11.71
C GLU A 5 9.73 4.49 -11.35
N GLN A 6 11.00 4.93 -11.42
CA GLN A 6 12.16 4.14 -11.01
C GLN A 6 12.09 3.77 -9.52
N ILE A 7 11.72 4.71 -8.66
CA ILE A 7 11.61 4.49 -7.21
C ILE A 7 10.45 3.55 -6.88
N ARG A 8 9.31 3.68 -7.56
CA ARG A 8 8.14 2.80 -7.39
C ARG A 8 8.47 1.38 -7.83
N ALA A 9 9.06 1.23 -9.01
CA ALA A 9 9.47 -0.06 -9.53
C ALA A 9 10.46 -0.76 -8.59
N GLU A 10 11.54 -0.09 -8.21
CA GLU A 10 12.56 -0.63 -7.30
C GLU A 10 11.97 -1.11 -5.97
N ASN A 11 11.12 -0.30 -5.34
CA ASN A 11 10.50 -0.66 -4.07
C ASN A 11 9.48 -1.79 -4.20
N ALA A 12 8.95 -2.05 -5.39
CA ALA A 12 7.96 -3.09 -5.63
C ALA A 12 8.58 -4.45 -5.97
N LEU A 13 9.81 -4.49 -6.52
CA LEU A 13 10.46 -5.71 -7.04
C LEU A 13 10.50 -6.86 -6.02
N GLU A 14 11.08 -6.63 -4.85
CA GLU A 14 11.19 -7.66 -3.81
C GLU A 14 9.85 -8.04 -3.16
N PRO A 15 9.04 -7.10 -2.62
CA PRO A 15 7.82 -7.48 -1.92
C PRO A 15 6.83 -8.20 -2.83
N ALA A 16 6.74 -7.82 -4.11
CA ALA A 16 5.79 -8.40 -5.05
C ALA A 16 5.98 -9.91 -5.27
N LYS A 17 7.21 -10.45 -5.12
CA LYS A 17 7.48 -11.88 -5.29
C LYS A 17 6.68 -12.77 -4.34
N SER A 18 6.29 -12.23 -3.19
CA SER A 18 5.55 -12.95 -2.15
C SER A 18 4.04 -12.69 -2.15
N LEU A 19 3.55 -11.88 -3.10
CA LEU A 19 2.16 -11.44 -3.15
C LEU A 19 1.34 -12.27 -4.15
N SER A 20 0.09 -12.57 -3.78
CA SER A 20 -0.91 -13.06 -4.73
C SER A 20 -1.41 -11.93 -5.63
N ARG A 21 -1.23 -12.06 -6.96
CA ARG A 21 -1.74 -11.08 -7.93
C ARG A 21 -3.25 -10.87 -7.81
N SER A 22 -4.01 -11.93 -7.52
CA SER A 22 -5.47 -11.85 -7.34
C SER A 22 -5.88 -11.00 -6.13
N ALA A 23 -5.08 -11.03 -5.05
CA ALA A 23 -5.29 -10.20 -3.86
C ALA A 23 -4.95 -8.73 -4.16
N VAL A 24 -3.77 -8.47 -4.74
CA VAL A 24 -3.31 -7.11 -5.06
C VAL A 24 -4.24 -6.42 -6.07
N ASN A 25 -4.81 -7.17 -7.03
CA ASN A 25 -5.70 -6.64 -8.06
C ASN A 25 -6.95 -5.93 -7.53
N LYS A 26 -7.41 -6.28 -6.33
CA LYS A 26 -8.64 -5.73 -5.73
C LYS A 26 -8.38 -4.38 -5.04
N LEU A 27 -7.17 -4.16 -4.54
CA LEU A 27 -6.82 -2.99 -3.72
C LEU A 27 -7.07 -1.64 -4.44
N PRO A 28 -6.69 -1.44 -5.72
CA PRO A 28 -6.94 -0.15 -6.38
C PRO A 28 -8.41 0.23 -6.42
N ALA A 29 -9.29 -0.73 -6.75
CA ALA A 29 -10.73 -0.49 -6.78
C ALA A 29 -11.29 -0.16 -5.38
N MET A 30 -10.82 -0.87 -4.35
CA MET A 30 -11.22 -0.61 -2.97
C MET A 30 -10.78 0.77 -2.49
N ILE A 31 -9.54 1.20 -2.81
CA ILE A 31 -9.03 2.53 -2.45
C ILE A 31 -9.81 3.63 -3.16
N LEU A 32 -10.14 3.44 -4.45
CA LEU A 32 -10.93 4.42 -5.19
C LEU A 32 -12.36 4.54 -4.66
N ALA A 33 -12.99 3.42 -4.28
CA ALA A 33 -14.37 3.40 -3.80
C ALA A 33 -14.51 3.85 -2.34
N ASN A 34 -13.60 3.41 -1.46
CA ASN A 34 -13.73 3.55 -0.01
C ASN A 34 -12.65 4.43 0.64
N GLY A 35 -11.62 4.80 -0.11
CA GLY A 35 -10.45 5.50 0.40
C GLY A 35 -9.36 4.59 0.97
N LEU A 36 -8.17 5.18 1.17
CA LEU A 36 -6.98 4.47 1.64
C LEU A 36 -7.14 3.94 3.08
N LEU A 37 -7.62 4.78 4.01
CA LEU A 37 -7.77 4.39 5.42
C LEU A 37 -8.76 3.25 5.61
N ALA A 38 -9.93 3.31 4.96
CA ALA A 38 -10.93 2.23 5.04
C ALA A 38 -10.41 0.92 4.44
N THR A 39 -9.69 1.00 3.31
CA THR A 39 -9.06 -0.18 2.69
C THR A 39 -7.98 -0.77 3.59
N ALA A 40 -7.14 0.06 4.20
CA ALA A 40 -6.11 -0.38 5.13
C ALA A 40 -6.73 -1.07 6.37
N ALA A 41 -7.76 -0.46 6.97
CA ALA A 41 -8.49 -1.05 8.09
C ALA A 41 -9.12 -2.41 7.73
N PHE A 42 -9.69 -2.53 6.53
CA PHE A 42 -10.19 -3.82 6.02
C PHE A 42 -9.10 -4.88 5.90
N CYS A 43 -7.90 -4.49 5.45
CA CYS A 43 -6.76 -5.41 5.33
C CYS A 43 -6.21 -5.83 6.70
N GLU A 44 -6.24 -4.94 7.68
CA GLU A 44 -5.75 -5.19 9.04
C GLU A 44 -6.69 -6.09 9.84
N ALA A 45 -8.01 -5.96 9.62
CA ALA A 45 -9.03 -6.67 10.38
C ALA A 45 -8.89 -8.20 10.33
N GLU A 46 -9.13 -8.85 11.47
CA GLU A 46 -9.10 -10.30 11.61
C GLU A 46 -10.10 -11.02 10.69
N GLY A 47 -9.82 -12.28 10.35
CA GLY A 47 -10.60 -13.08 9.42
C GLY A 47 -10.25 -12.85 7.94
N GLY A 48 -11.11 -13.29 7.02
CA GLY A 48 -10.95 -13.05 5.57
C GLY A 48 -10.00 -13.98 4.80
N GLY A 49 -9.44 -14.98 5.47
CA GLY A 49 -8.63 -16.04 4.84
C GLY A 49 -7.32 -15.55 4.20
N GLU A 50 -6.70 -16.42 3.39
CA GLU A 50 -5.40 -16.14 2.75
C GLU A 50 -5.45 -14.90 1.84
N SER A 51 -6.57 -14.66 1.15
CA SER A 51 -6.70 -13.48 0.29
C SER A 51 -6.55 -12.17 1.07
N ARG A 52 -7.07 -12.07 2.31
CA ARG A 52 -6.93 -10.85 3.11
C ARG A 52 -5.53 -10.71 3.68
N LYS A 53 -4.89 -11.82 4.08
CA LYS A 53 -3.48 -11.83 4.52
C LYS A 53 -2.57 -11.28 3.43
N ASP A 54 -2.78 -11.68 2.17
CA ASP A 54 -1.97 -11.17 1.05
C ASP A 54 -2.27 -9.70 0.73
N MET A 55 -3.52 -9.26 0.86
CA MET A 55 -3.85 -7.83 0.78
C MET A 55 -3.13 -7.00 1.85
N LYS A 56 -3.08 -7.51 3.08
CA LYS A 56 -2.33 -6.90 4.18
C LYS A 56 -0.85 -6.81 3.87
N LYS A 57 -0.21 -7.89 3.38
CA LYS A 57 1.22 -7.85 2.97
C LYS A 57 1.47 -6.78 1.90
N ALA A 58 0.56 -6.63 0.93
CA ALA A 58 0.65 -5.59 -0.08
C ALA A 58 0.49 -4.18 0.51
N MET A 59 -0.38 -4.02 1.50
CA MET A 59 -0.56 -2.76 2.22
C MET A 59 0.63 -2.45 3.15
N ASP A 60 1.26 -3.44 3.76
CA ASP A 60 2.52 -3.29 4.52
C ASP A 60 3.66 -2.83 3.60
N ALA A 61 3.78 -3.43 2.41
CA ALA A 61 4.74 -2.98 1.40
C ALA A 61 4.45 -1.53 0.96
N THR A 62 3.17 -1.17 0.85
CA THR A 62 2.74 0.20 0.55
C THR A 62 3.12 1.16 1.67
N ALA A 63 2.93 0.79 2.94
CA ALA A 63 3.35 1.58 4.09
C ALA A 63 4.86 1.85 4.08
N LYS A 64 5.67 0.81 3.87
CA LYS A 64 7.14 0.96 3.72
C LYS A 64 7.51 1.90 2.59
N HIS A 65 6.82 1.83 1.45
CA HIS A 65 7.06 2.72 0.33
C HIS A 65 6.71 4.17 0.66
N LEU A 66 5.54 4.42 1.25
CA LEU A 66 5.11 5.77 1.66
C LEU A 66 6.07 6.38 2.68
N ALA A 67 6.58 5.58 3.63
CA ALA A 67 7.57 6.02 4.61
C ALA A 67 8.88 6.45 3.94
N LYS A 68 9.39 5.65 2.99
CA LYS A 68 10.58 6.02 2.18
C LYS A 68 10.36 7.28 1.34
N ARG A 69 9.12 7.55 0.92
CA ARG A 69 8.73 8.75 0.18
C ARG A 69 8.52 9.97 1.08
N GLY A 70 8.60 9.82 2.42
CA GLY A 70 8.32 10.90 3.36
C GLY A 70 6.86 11.33 3.38
N LEU A 71 5.94 10.45 2.97
CA LEU A 71 4.49 10.71 2.98
C LEU A 71 3.82 10.25 4.28
N ILE A 72 4.50 9.39 5.05
CA ILE A 72 4.16 8.99 6.42
C ILE A 72 5.45 8.97 7.26
N ALA A 73 5.36 8.78 8.58
CA ALA A 73 6.56 8.71 9.43
C ALA A 73 7.52 7.58 9.00
N SER A 74 8.84 7.85 9.06
CA SER A 74 9.88 6.99 8.49
C SER A 74 10.05 5.63 9.20
N ASN A 75 9.59 5.51 10.43
CA ASN A 75 9.61 4.27 11.21
C ASN A 75 8.44 3.33 10.89
N ILE A 76 7.46 3.78 10.12
CA ILE A 76 6.27 2.99 9.79
C ILE A 76 6.59 2.00 8.66
N SER A 77 6.18 0.76 8.87
CA SER A 77 6.48 -0.34 7.94
C SER A 77 5.36 -1.36 7.80
N ASN A 78 4.19 -1.09 8.39
CA ASN A 78 3.04 -1.98 8.40
C ASN A 78 1.72 -1.20 8.27
N THR A 79 0.66 -1.94 8.01
CA THR A 79 -0.69 -1.45 7.74
C THR A 79 -1.28 -0.74 8.96
N GLN A 80 -1.13 -1.30 10.16
CA GLN A 80 -1.57 -0.66 11.40
C GLN A 80 -0.93 0.72 11.61
N GLY A 81 0.39 0.84 11.47
CA GLY A 81 1.09 2.12 11.61
C GLY A 81 0.69 3.12 10.53
N LEU A 82 0.42 2.66 9.31
CA LEU A 82 -0.12 3.51 8.23
C LEU A 82 -1.47 4.10 8.62
N ILE A 83 -2.37 3.30 9.22
CA ILE A 83 -3.68 3.78 9.69
C ILE A 83 -3.50 4.82 10.79
N GLU A 84 -2.68 4.52 11.80
CA GLU A 84 -2.46 5.41 12.94
C GLU A 84 -1.88 6.77 12.53
N ASP A 85 -0.87 6.80 11.66
CA ASP A 85 -0.24 8.04 11.20
C ASP A 85 -1.18 8.85 10.31
N LEU A 86 -1.74 8.24 9.26
CA LEU A 86 -2.59 8.96 8.32
C LEU A 86 -3.91 9.44 8.94
N SER A 87 -4.42 8.78 9.99
CA SER A 87 -5.62 9.24 10.71
C SER A 87 -5.43 10.57 11.45
N ARG A 88 -4.18 10.96 11.73
CA ARG A 88 -3.83 12.19 12.46
C ARG A 88 -3.34 13.31 11.54
N ARG A 89 -3.16 13.02 10.25
CA ARG A 89 -2.68 13.98 9.26
C ARG A 89 -3.81 14.78 8.64
N SER A 90 -3.43 15.85 7.94
CA SER A 90 -4.38 16.64 7.16
C SER A 90 -4.97 15.84 5.99
N SER A 91 -6.14 16.27 5.51
CA SER A 91 -6.78 15.69 4.33
C SER A 91 -5.90 15.78 3.07
N ALA A 92 -5.13 16.86 2.92
CA ALA A 92 -4.21 17.04 1.79
C ALA A 92 -3.06 16.02 1.82
N GLU A 93 -2.50 15.74 3.01
CA GLU A 93 -1.48 14.70 3.17
C GLU A 93 -2.04 13.30 2.88
N LEU A 94 -3.25 13.01 3.37
CA LEU A 94 -3.93 11.75 3.09
C LEU A 94 -4.20 11.56 1.59
N GLN A 95 -4.64 12.61 0.87
CA GLN A 95 -4.84 12.54 -0.57
C GLN A 95 -3.54 12.28 -1.34
N ARG A 96 -2.43 12.91 -0.91
CA ARG A 96 -1.09 12.66 -1.48
C ARG A 96 -0.65 11.22 -1.24
N ALA A 97 -0.82 10.71 -0.03
CA ALA A 97 -0.50 9.32 0.31
C ALA A 97 -1.36 8.33 -0.48
N ALA A 98 -2.66 8.59 -0.64
CA ALA A 98 -3.57 7.76 -1.43
C ALA A 98 -3.18 7.72 -2.92
N SER A 99 -2.82 8.86 -3.48
CA SER A 99 -2.37 8.97 -4.88
C SER A 99 -1.08 8.18 -5.11
N GLU A 100 -0.10 8.30 -4.21
CA GLU A 100 1.14 7.52 -4.29
C GLU A 100 0.89 6.02 -4.06
N ALA A 101 0.02 5.66 -3.11
CA ALA A 101 -0.34 4.27 -2.85
C ALA A 101 -0.93 3.59 -4.10
N LEU A 102 -1.86 4.24 -4.79
CA LEU A 102 -2.43 3.73 -6.04
C LEU A 102 -1.38 3.54 -7.14
N ALA A 103 -0.47 4.51 -7.29
CA ALA A 103 0.62 4.43 -8.25
C ALA A 103 1.56 3.25 -7.92
N PHE A 104 1.94 3.11 -6.65
CA PHE A 104 2.83 2.05 -6.19
C PHE A 104 2.20 0.65 -6.26
N ILE A 105 0.94 0.49 -5.85
CA ILE A 105 0.21 -0.80 -5.91
C ILE A 105 0.10 -1.29 -7.37
N SER A 106 0.02 -0.38 -8.33
CA SER A 106 0.04 -0.74 -9.76
C SER A 106 1.35 -1.42 -10.17
N TYR A 107 2.48 -1.10 -9.53
CA TYR A 107 3.74 -1.82 -9.73
C TYR A 107 3.76 -3.17 -9.01
N LEU A 108 3.30 -3.23 -7.75
CA LEU A 108 3.17 -4.50 -7.02
C LEU A 108 2.35 -5.52 -7.83
N LYS A 109 1.21 -5.10 -8.38
CA LYS A 109 0.35 -5.91 -9.24
C LYS A 109 1.09 -6.48 -10.46
N ARG A 110 1.91 -5.66 -11.14
CA ARG A 110 2.62 -6.05 -12.36
C ARG A 110 3.72 -7.07 -12.08
N PHE A 111 4.39 -6.95 -10.93
CA PHE A 111 5.48 -7.84 -10.54
C PHE A 111 5.03 -9.06 -9.74
N ALA A 112 3.81 -9.07 -9.19
CA ALA A 112 3.28 -10.22 -8.47
C ALA A 112 3.12 -11.44 -9.40
N PRO A 113 3.52 -12.65 -8.96
CA PRO A 113 3.34 -13.89 -9.72
C PRO A 113 1.85 -14.15 -10.01
N LYS A 114 1.59 -14.91 -11.09
CA LYS A 114 0.23 -15.30 -11.48
C LYS A 114 -0.41 -16.19 -10.42
#